data_AF-A0A9D9ZKY2-F1
#
_entry.id   AF-A0A9D9ZKY2-F1
#
_cell.length_a   1.000
_cell.length_b   1.000
_cell.length_c   1.000
_cell.angle_alpha   90.00
_cell.angle_beta   90.00
_cell.angle_gamma   90.00
#
_symmetry.space_group_name_H-M   'P 1'
#
loop_
_entity.id
_entity.type
_entity.pdbx_description
1 polymer ?
#
loop_
_entity_poly.entity_id
_entity_poly.type
_entity_poly.pdbx_seq_one_letter_code
_entity_poly.pdbx_strand_id
1 'polypeptide(L)'
;MRFFNFKELDSTNEFMKKNINSFHEYDIVTAETQTKGKARRGNIWFSNKGMALFTFKINEKEALKSNEYLKLPLIVGLSVIKGLKKIENLDYMFKWTNDVYLNGKKLSGILVEKVDTYFIIGIGINVNNDVLTEIKNIATSLKEATNKNYNISNIITSIVKEFSILYEDFEKGNWKEILKEINNINYLKNSTISLKVGNMSITGIAKNINLNGEIEILYNKKIQSFSMGEILKERIIVGINENYNSHLAILKFQKLGYDVIGVYLCPLKKNKIEYSYEKEIEKFSKNSKIKFEKIQIENDINDILLFENLYYIAKKYNTSYISTGHKITISSSIMTFISKNNLTFISPF
;
A
#
# COMPACT_ATOMS: atom_id res chain seq x y z
N MET A 1 25.09 14.92 14.58
CA MET A 1 24.49 13.58 14.38
C MET A 1 25.25 12.56 15.21
N ARG A 2 24.72 12.18 16.37
CA ARG A 2 25.21 11.03 17.16
C ARG A 2 24.30 9.84 16.94
N PHE A 3 24.85 8.63 17.00
CA PHE A 3 24.08 7.38 16.93
C PHE A 3 23.90 6.77 18.32
N PHE A 4 22.65 6.56 18.72
CA PHE A 4 22.24 5.86 19.92
C PHE A 4 21.66 4.52 19.49
N ASN A 5 22.51 3.49 19.50
CA ASN A 5 22.17 2.17 18.96
C ASN A 5 21.69 1.23 20.07
N PHE A 6 20.53 0.61 19.87
CA PHE A 6 19.96 -0.38 20.78
C PHE A 6 19.83 -1.74 20.08
N LYS A 7 19.85 -2.84 20.83
CA LYS A 7 19.55 -4.16 20.26
C LYS A 7 18.05 -4.32 19.99
N GLU A 8 17.23 -3.91 20.95
CA GLU A 8 15.77 -3.99 20.88
C GLU A 8 15.15 -2.76 21.59
N LEU A 9 14.02 -2.28 21.07
CA LEU A 9 13.18 -1.25 21.69
C LEU A 9 11.69 -1.61 21.53
N ASP A 10 10.80 -0.90 22.24
CA ASP A 10 9.36 -0.93 21.93
C ASP A 10 9.11 -0.23 20.59
N SER A 11 9.59 1.01 20.45
CA SER A 11 9.80 1.68 19.17
C SER A 11 10.82 2.80 19.31
N THR A 12 11.64 3.02 18.26
CA THR A 12 12.58 4.15 18.19
C THR A 12 11.87 5.51 18.31
N ASN A 13 10.65 5.65 17.78
CA ASN A 13 9.82 6.83 17.98
C ASN A 13 9.42 7.02 19.45
N GLU A 14 8.92 5.98 20.10
CA GLU A 14 8.50 6.05 21.51
C GLU A 14 9.67 6.30 22.46
N PHE A 15 10.83 5.70 22.18
CA PHE A 15 12.05 5.95 22.92
C PHE A 15 12.52 7.40 22.78
N MET A 16 12.49 7.96 21.56
CA MET A 16 12.84 9.36 21.33
C MET A 16 11.84 10.33 21.98
N LYS A 17 10.53 10.04 21.93
CA LYS A 17 9.49 10.83 22.63
C LYS A 17 9.74 10.93 24.12
N LYS A 18 9.89 9.78 24.79
CA LYS A 18 10.06 9.70 26.25
C LYS A 18 11.31 10.43 26.75
N ASN A 19 12.35 10.53 25.91
CA ASN A 19 13.64 11.12 26.25
C ASN A 19 13.95 12.36 25.40
N ILE A 20 12.94 13.09 24.93
CA ILE A 20 13.13 14.11 23.87
C ILE A 20 14.13 15.22 24.24
N ASN A 21 14.19 15.60 25.52
CA ASN A 21 15.11 16.63 26.03
C ASN A 21 16.58 16.16 26.09
N SER A 22 16.85 14.86 25.99
CA SER A 22 18.21 14.28 26.02
C SER A 22 18.90 14.28 24.65
N PHE A 23 18.18 14.58 23.57
CA PHE A 23 18.68 14.57 22.19
C PHE A 23 18.82 15.98 21.61
N HIS A 24 19.78 16.18 20.72
CA HIS A 24 19.84 17.36 19.85
C HIS A 24 19.14 17.10 18.51
N GLU A 25 19.01 18.12 17.65
CA GLU A 25 18.54 17.90 16.28
C GLU A 25 19.48 16.96 15.53
N TYR A 26 18.92 16.10 14.68
CA TYR A 26 19.65 15.10 13.90
C TYR A 26 20.49 14.09 14.72
N ASP A 27 20.28 13.98 16.04
CA ASP A 27 20.66 12.77 16.77
C ASP A 27 19.73 11.62 16.39
N ILE A 28 20.29 10.42 16.26
CA ILE A 28 19.63 9.26 15.68
C ILE A 28 19.54 8.16 16.73
N VAL A 29 18.32 7.73 17.04
CA VAL A 29 18.03 6.49 17.78
C VAL A 29 17.83 5.36 16.76
N THR A 30 18.51 4.23 16.94
CA THR A 30 18.34 3.03 16.11
C THR A 30 18.06 1.80 16.95
N ALA A 31 17.45 0.77 16.36
CA ALA A 31 17.32 -0.55 16.98
C ALA A 31 17.56 -1.67 15.95
N GLU A 32 18.14 -2.81 16.33
CA GLU A 32 18.16 -3.99 15.45
C GLU A 32 16.75 -4.57 15.25
N THR A 33 15.88 -4.46 16.26
CA THR A 33 14.49 -4.93 16.27
C THR A 33 13.57 -3.99 17.05
N GLN A 34 12.25 -4.02 16.75
CA GLN A 34 11.24 -3.35 17.58
C GLN A 34 10.10 -4.31 17.92
N THR A 35 9.71 -4.39 19.19
CA THR A 35 8.61 -5.26 19.65
C THR A 35 7.22 -4.67 19.42
N LYS A 36 7.12 -3.34 19.30
CA LYS A 36 5.87 -2.59 19.09
C LYS A 36 6.03 -1.52 17.99
N GLY A 37 6.72 -1.89 16.91
CA GLY A 37 6.97 -1.00 15.77
C GLY A 37 5.68 -0.37 15.21
N LYS A 38 5.63 0.96 15.19
CA LYS A 38 4.44 1.72 14.81
C LYS A 38 4.51 2.16 13.34
N ALA A 39 3.37 2.06 12.65
CA ALA A 39 3.09 2.79 11.42
C ALA A 39 1.90 3.76 11.65
N ARG A 40 1.58 4.56 10.62
CA ARG A 40 0.45 5.50 10.68
C ARG A 40 -0.88 4.77 10.92
N ARG A 41 -1.79 5.45 11.63
CA ARG A 41 -3.17 5.00 11.91
C ARG A 41 -3.28 3.70 12.73
N GLY A 42 -2.29 3.44 13.60
CA GLY A 42 -2.29 2.25 14.46
C GLY A 42 -1.90 0.95 13.74
N ASN A 43 -1.54 1.00 12.45
CA ASN A 43 -0.95 -0.13 11.76
C ASN A 43 0.39 -0.53 12.39
N ILE A 44 0.71 -1.81 12.36
CA ILE A 44 1.97 -2.36 12.87
C ILE A 44 3.05 -2.28 11.77
N TRP A 45 4.27 -1.93 12.16
CA TRP A 45 5.46 -2.04 11.31
C TRP A 45 6.31 -3.23 11.77
N PHE A 46 6.29 -4.32 11.02
CA PHE A 46 7.15 -5.47 11.26
C PHE A 46 8.62 -5.02 11.21
N SER A 47 9.38 -5.37 12.25
CA SER A 47 10.61 -4.69 12.65
C SER A 47 11.70 -5.71 12.95
N ASN A 48 12.07 -6.47 11.91
CA ASN A 48 12.98 -7.60 12.01
C ASN A 48 14.45 -7.19 11.82
N LYS A 49 15.36 -8.01 12.33
CA LYS A 49 16.81 -7.81 12.17
C LYS A 49 17.20 -7.69 10.70
N GLY A 50 18.08 -6.73 10.40
CA GLY A 50 18.53 -6.42 9.04
C GLY A 50 17.76 -5.28 8.37
N MET A 51 16.71 -4.75 9.00
CA MET A 51 16.07 -3.49 8.59
C MET A 51 16.88 -2.26 9.03
N ALA A 52 16.73 -1.14 8.33
CA ALA A 52 17.09 0.16 8.90
C ALA A 52 15.88 0.70 9.67
N LEU A 53 15.95 0.66 11.00
CA LEU A 53 14.91 1.12 11.92
C LEU A 53 15.50 2.28 12.72
N PHE A 54 15.09 3.50 12.40
CA PHE A 54 15.69 4.68 13.01
C PHE A 54 14.72 5.85 13.14
N THR A 55 15.02 6.70 14.13
CA THR A 55 14.29 7.93 14.40
C THR A 55 15.28 9.04 14.68
N PHE A 56 15.01 10.23 14.14
CA PHE A 56 15.66 11.48 14.53
C PHE A 56 14.62 12.57 14.78
N LYS A 57 15.02 13.67 15.41
CA LYS A 57 14.15 14.83 15.61
C LYS A 57 14.69 16.09 14.94
N ILE A 58 13.78 17.01 14.68
CA ILE A 58 14.02 18.42 14.41
C ILE A 58 13.19 19.29 15.35
N ASN A 59 13.60 20.53 15.52
CA ASN A 59 12.83 21.56 16.20
C ASN A 59 11.72 22.08 15.27
N GLU A 60 10.61 22.53 15.84
CA GLU A 60 9.62 23.32 15.11
C GLU A 60 10.19 24.70 14.81
N LYS A 61 10.30 25.01 13.52
CA LYS A 61 10.81 26.29 13.01
C LYS A 61 9.69 27.08 12.32
N GLU A 62 9.95 28.35 11.99
CA GLU A 62 8.95 29.22 11.35
C GLU A 62 8.37 28.65 10.06
N ALA A 63 9.20 28.01 9.23
CA ALA A 63 8.78 27.35 7.99
C ALA A 63 7.82 26.15 8.20
N LEU A 64 7.66 25.66 9.44
CA LEU A 64 6.70 24.60 9.81
C LEU A 64 5.49 25.13 10.59
N LYS A 65 5.39 26.44 10.85
CA LYS A 65 4.20 27.05 11.47
C LYS A 65 2.98 26.85 10.55
N SER A 66 1.78 26.80 11.13
CA SER A 66 0.52 26.46 10.43
C SER A 66 0.50 25.00 9.92
N ASN A 67 -0.28 24.69 8.87
CA ASN A 67 -0.43 23.33 8.33
C ASN A 67 0.77 22.85 7.46
N GLU A 68 1.87 23.61 7.42
CA GLU A 68 3.05 23.32 6.61
C GLU A 68 3.74 21.99 6.99
N TYR A 69 3.56 21.51 8.23
CA TYR A 69 4.04 20.20 8.67
C TYR A 69 3.54 19.02 7.82
N LEU A 70 2.43 19.18 7.08
CA LEU A 70 1.93 18.17 6.14
C LEU A 70 2.91 17.90 4.97
N LYS A 71 3.84 18.83 4.70
CA LYS A 71 4.90 18.69 3.69
C LYS A 71 6.08 17.86 4.19
N LEU A 72 6.27 17.76 5.51
CA LEU A 72 7.43 17.10 6.11
C LEU A 72 7.56 15.59 5.73
N PRO A 73 6.48 14.77 5.70
CA PRO A 73 6.56 13.40 5.18
C PRO A 73 6.98 13.30 3.71
N LEU A 74 6.68 14.33 2.89
CA LEU A 74 7.05 14.39 1.47
C LEU A 74 8.53 14.71 1.31
N ILE A 75 9.04 15.68 2.09
CA ILE A 75 10.46 16.03 2.17
C ILE A 75 11.27 14.79 2.59
N VAL A 76 10.88 14.15 3.70
CA VAL A 76 11.52 12.91 4.18
C VAL A 76 11.46 11.79 3.14
N GLY A 77 10.36 11.67 2.39
CA GLY A 77 10.24 10.73 1.27
C GLY A 77 11.28 10.96 0.17
N LEU A 78 11.48 12.21 -0.23
CA LEU A 78 12.53 12.58 -1.18
C LEU A 78 13.92 12.34 -0.60
N SER A 79 14.16 12.64 0.68
CA SER A 79 15.43 12.39 1.37
C SER A 79 15.79 10.90 1.43
N VAL A 80 14.82 10.03 1.71
CA VAL A 80 14.99 8.56 1.66
C VAL A 80 15.40 8.15 0.25
N ILE A 81 14.73 8.65 -0.80
CA ILE A 81 15.02 8.29 -2.18
C ILE A 81 16.40 8.80 -2.63
N LYS A 82 16.75 10.07 -2.39
CA LYS A 82 18.08 10.61 -2.71
C LYS A 82 19.17 9.86 -1.94
N GLY A 83 18.94 9.61 -0.64
CA GLY A 83 19.89 8.92 0.23
C GLY A 83 20.13 7.47 -0.19
N LEU A 84 19.09 6.76 -0.64
CA LEU A 84 19.21 5.41 -1.20
C LEU A 84 19.89 5.41 -2.58
N LYS A 85 19.57 6.36 -3.48
CA LYS A 85 20.22 6.45 -4.80
C LYS A 85 21.74 6.66 -4.73
N LYS A 86 22.23 7.33 -3.67
CA LYS A 86 23.68 7.47 -3.38
C LYS A 86 24.36 6.17 -2.93
N ILE A 87 23.60 5.17 -2.46
CA ILE A 87 24.11 3.87 -2.01
C ILE A 87 23.95 2.81 -3.12
N GLU A 88 22.79 2.78 -3.77
CA GLU A 88 22.50 1.93 -4.92
C GLU A 88 21.50 2.66 -5.82
N ASN A 89 21.92 2.97 -7.06
CA ASN A 89 21.14 3.78 -7.99
C ASN A 89 20.04 2.95 -8.68
N LEU A 90 18.87 2.87 -8.07
CA LEU A 90 17.68 2.18 -8.58
C LEU A 90 16.49 3.15 -8.75
N ASP A 91 15.45 2.71 -9.45
CA ASP A 91 14.20 3.46 -9.64
C ASP A 91 13.26 3.35 -8.44
N TYR A 92 13.66 4.01 -7.35
CA TYR A 92 12.79 4.23 -6.19
C TYR A 92 11.72 5.27 -6.52
N MET A 93 10.47 4.96 -6.16
CA MET A 93 9.30 5.81 -6.38
C MET A 93 8.68 6.22 -5.04
N PHE A 94 8.21 7.46 -4.95
CA PHE A 94 7.51 7.96 -3.78
C PHE A 94 6.00 7.71 -3.91
N LYS A 95 5.40 6.98 -2.98
CA LYS A 95 3.95 6.80 -2.89
C LYS A 95 3.40 7.72 -1.79
N TRP A 96 2.64 8.72 -2.21
CA TRP A 96 1.93 9.62 -1.30
C TRP A 96 1.06 8.84 -0.31
N THR A 97 1.05 9.17 0.98
CA THR A 97 1.70 10.33 1.65
C THR A 97 3.14 10.10 2.14
N ASN A 98 3.60 8.86 2.30
CA ASN A 98 4.68 8.57 3.26
C ASN A 98 5.41 7.23 3.03
N ASP A 99 5.27 6.62 1.86
CA ASP A 99 5.85 5.32 1.56
C ASP A 99 6.85 5.44 0.40
N VAL A 100 7.96 4.69 0.45
CA VAL A 100 8.90 4.55 -0.68
C VAL A 100 8.78 3.15 -1.25
N TYR A 101 8.70 3.07 -2.58
CA TYR A 101 8.46 1.87 -3.36
C TYR A 101 9.67 1.55 -4.25
N LEU A 102 9.92 0.28 -4.49
CA LEU A 102 10.91 -0.26 -5.43
C LEU A 102 10.25 -1.45 -6.16
N ASN A 103 10.38 -1.50 -7.49
CA ASN A 103 9.80 -2.57 -8.33
C ASN A 103 8.30 -2.81 -8.06
N GLY A 104 7.54 -1.73 -7.83
CA GLY A 104 6.10 -1.78 -7.53
C GLY A 104 5.72 -2.23 -6.11
N LYS A 105 6.69 -2.57 -5.26
CA LYS A 105 6.49 -3.05 -3.89
C LYS A 105 7.00 -2.03 -2.86
N LYS A 106 6.42 -2.03 -1.66
CA LYS A 106 6.85 -1.15 -0.57
C LYS A 106 8.23 -1.55 -0.03
N LEU A 107 9.17 -0.60 -0.04
CA LEU A 107 10.51 -0.74 0.50
C LEU A 107 10.65 -0.06 1.88
N SER A 108 9.99 1.09 2.06
CA SER A 108 10.09 1.91 3.28
C SER A 108 8.76 2.59 3.65
N GLY A 109 8.59 2.85 4.94
CA GLY A 109 7.50 3.63 5.52
C GLY A 109 8.02 4.71 6.45
N ILE A 110 7.42 5.90 6.36
CA ILE A 110 7.77 7.09 7.16
C ILE A 110 6.64 7.41 8.14
N LEU A 111 7.00 7.74 9.38
CA LEU A 111 6.10 8.16 10.45
C LEU A 111 6.62 9.47 11.06
N VAL A 112 5.94 10.58 10.76
CA VAL A 112 6.21 11.89 11.35
C VAL A 112 5.18 12.15 12.45
N GLU A 113 5.64 12.53 13.65
CA GLU A 113 4.80 12.83 14.81
C GLU A 113 5.28 14.12 15.47
N LYS A 114 4.34 15.00 15.85
CA LYS A 114 4.64 16.23 16.59
C LYS A 114 4.54 15.98 18.09
N VAL A 115 5.52 16.46 18.85
CA VAL A 115 5.51 16.51 20.32
C VAL A 115 6.00 17.88 20.73
N ASP A 116 5.17 18.65 21.43
CA ASP A 116 5.42 20.05 21.80
C ASP A 116 5.95 20.86 20.60
N THR A 117 7.16 21.42 20.71
CA THR A 117 7.86 22.18 19.66
C THR A 117 8.87 21.32 18.88
N TYR A 118 8.63 20.02 18.73
CA TYR A 118 9.51 19.08 18.03
C TYR A 118 8.74 18.21 17.04
N PHE A 119 9.39 17.86 15.93
CA PHE A 119 8.93 16.80 15.03
C PHE A 119 9.88 15.60 15.12
N ILE A 120 9.29 14.44 15.36
CA ILE A 120 9.96 13.15 15.49
C ILE A 120 9.71 12.38 14.21
N ILE A 121 10.79 12.03 13.51
CA ILE A 121 10.77 11.47 12.16
C ILE A 121 11.29 10.03 12.25
N GLY A 122 10.37 9.08 12.27
CA GLY A 122 10.65 7.65 12.22
C GLY A 122 10.67 7.14 10.79
N ILE A 123 11.68 6.34 10.46
CA ILE A 123 11.86 5.74 9.13
C ILE A 123 12.18 4.26 9.32
N GLY A 124 11.36 3.41 8.70
CA GLY A 124 11.60 1.96 8.60
C GLY A 124 11.87 1.58 7.15
N ILE A 125 13.00 0.91 6.89
CA ILE A 125 13.41 0.46 5.55
C ILE A 125 13.74 -1.03 5.59
N ASN A 126 13.18 -1.80 4.65
CA ASN A 126 13.61 -3.16 4.39
C ASN A 126 14.98 -3.15 3.67
N VAL A 127 16.05 -3.60 4.33
CA VAL A 127 17.42 -3.50 3.80
C VAL A 127 18.00 -4.90 3.54
N ASN A 128 18.48 -5.58 4.59
CA ASN A 128 19.08 -6.91 4.54
C ASN A 128 18.16 -8.01 5.10
N ASN A 129 17.01 -7.62 5.65
CA ASN A 129 15.98 -8.56 6.11
C ASN A 129 15.31 -9.24 4.93
N ASP A 130 14.88 -10.48 5.17
CA ASP A 130 13.95 -11.17 4.29
C ASP A 130 12.53 -10.68 4.60
N VAL A 131 11.72 -10.42 3.58
CA VAL A 131 10.36 -9.93 3.77
C VAL A 131 9.45 -11.10 4.16
N LEU A 132 8.49 -10.87 5.06
CA LEU A 132 7.52 -11.88 5.49
C LEU A 132 6.73 -12.42 4.28
N THR A 133 6.61 -13.74 4.16
CA THR A 133 6.05 -14.44 2.99
C THR A 133 4.65 -13.93 2.63
N GLU A 134 3.85 -13.63 3.64
CA GLU A 134 2.48 -13.09 3.58
C GLU A 134 2.38 -11.74 2.88
N ILE A 135 3.49 -10.97 2.82
CA ILE A 135 3.54 -9.63 2.21
C ILE A 135 4.58 -9.52 1.08
N LYS A 136 5.25 -10.60 0.66
CA LYS A 136 6.24 -10.60 -0.44
C LYS A 136 5.66 -10.15 -1.80
N ASN A 137 4.34 -10.15 -1.96
CA ASN A 137 3.65 -9.60 -3.13
C ASN A 137 3.55 -8.05 -3.09
N ILE A 138 3.57 -7.43 -1.91
CA ILE A 138 3.33 -5.99 -1.70
C ILE A 138 4.51 -5.24 -1.06
N ALA A 139 5.54 -5.94 -0.58
CA ALA A 139 6.75 -5.40 0.01
C ALA A 139 8.01 -6.11 -0.50
N THR A 140 9.16 -5.44 -0.44
CA THR A 140 10.48 -5.95 -0.86
C THR A 140 11.57 -5.38 0.05
N SER A 141 12.74 -6.01 0.10
CA SER A 141 13.99 -5.42 0.66
C SER A 141 14.99 -5.04 -0.43
N LEU A 142 16.00 -4.23 -0.10
CA LEU A 142 17.12 -3.95 -1.01
C LEU A 142 17.84 -5.25 -1.39
N LYS A 143 18.13 -6.12 -0.41
CA LYS A 143 18.74 -7.43 -0.61
C LYS A 143 17.93 -8.32 -1.54
N GLU A 144 16.60 -8.39 -1.40
CA GLU A 144 15.74 -9.12 -2.33
C GLU A 144 15.75 -8.53 -3.76
N ALA A 145 15.91 -7.21 -3.88
CA ALA A 145 15.90 -6.53 -5.18
C ALA A 145 17.25 -6.59 -5.92
N THR A 146 18.37 -6.79 -5.23
CA THR A 146 19.73 -6.70 -5.82
C THR A 146 20.65 -7.89 -5.54
N ASN A 147 20.25 -8.81 -4.64
CA ASN A 147 21.08 -9.88 -4.08
C ASN A 147 22.36 -9.41 -3.36
N LYS A 148 22.40 -8.16 -2.88
CA LYS A 148 23.54 -7.60 -2.10
C LYS A 148 23.16 -7.35 -0.64
N ASN A 149 24.16 -7.35 0.25
CA ASN A 149 24.02 -6.84 1.61
C ASN A 149 24.57 -5.42 1.70
N TYR A 150 23.92 -4.57 2.51
CA TYR A 150 24.26 -3.15 2.66
C TYR A 150 24.62 -2.78 4.10
N ASN A 151 25.50 -1.79 4.26
CA ASN A 151 25.76 -1.20 5.57
C ASN A 151 24.61 -0.27 5.97
N ILE A 152 23.85 -0.66 7.00
CA ILE A 152 22.68 0.06 7.50
C ILE A 152 23.03 1.46 8.01
N SER A 153 24.14 1.62 8.75
CA SER A 153 24.59 2.93 9.25
C SER A 153 24.95 3.90 8.13
N ASN A 154 25.51 3.41 7.02
CA ASN A 154 25.79 4.23 5.83
C ASN A 154 24.50 4.69 5.14
N ILE A 155 23.49 3.81 5.01
CA ILE A 155 22.16 4.18 4.49
C ILE A 155 21.51 5.26 5.36
N ILE A 156 21.48 5.06 6.68
CA ILE A 156 20.90 6.02 7.63
C ILE A 156 21.62 7.37 7.54
N THR A 157 22.96 7.36 7.55
CA THR A 157 23.78 8.58 7.45
C THR A 157 23.55 9.31 6.13
N SER A 158 23.44 8.58 5.01
CA SER A 158 23.12 9.14 3.70
C SER A 158 21.75 9.85 3.73
N ILE A 159 20.71 9.17 4.21
CA ILE A 159 19.33 9.69 4.22
C ILE A 159 19.19 10.93 5.11
N VAL A 160 19.76 10.93 6.32
CA VAL A 160 19.63 12.08 7.23
C VAL A 160 20.45 13.28 6.75
N LYS A 161 21.56 13.07 6.02
CA LYS A 161 22.28 14.16 5.32
C LYS A 161 21.45 14.76 4.17
N GLU A 162 20.83 13.93 3.33
CA GLU A 162 19.91 14.44 2.30
C GLU A 162 18.71 15.15 2.91
N PHE A 163 18.24 14.70 4.07
CA PHE A 163 17.18 15.38 4.81
C PHE A 163 17.62 16.76 5.30
N SER A 164 18.80 16.91 5.92
CA SER A 164 19.26 18.22 6.37
C SER A 164 19.39 19.23 5.22
N ILE A 165 19.87 18.79 4.05
CA ILE A 165 19.99 19.64 2.85
C ILE A 165 18.60 20.07 2.34
N LEU A 166 17.71 19.08 2.12
CA LEU A 166 16.36 19.36 1.60
C LEU A 166 15.50 20.18 2.58
N TYR A 167 15.71 20.02 3.88
CA TYR A 167 15.02 20.80 4.91
C TYR A 167 15.54 22.24 4.95
N GLU A 168 16.85 22.47 4.85
CA GLU A 168 17.43 23.81 4.72
C GLU A 168 16.95 24.54 3.45
N ASP A 169 16.84 23.83 2.32
CA ASP A 169 16.27 24.38 1.09
C ASP A 169 14.77 24.71 1.23
N PHE A 170 14.01 23.89 1.95
CA PHE A 170 12.62 24.16 2.29
C PHE A 170 12.49 25.41 3.17
N GLU A 171 13.34 25.57 4.20
CA GLU A 171 13.39 26.77 5.05
C GLU A 171 13.71 28.05 4.26
N LYS A 172 14.53 27.96 3.22
CA LYS A 172 14.81 29.07 2.28
C LYS A 172 13.66 29.37 1.29
N GLY A 173 12.54 28.65 1.38
CA GLY A 173 11.36 28.84 0.54
C GLY A 173 11.36 28.05 -0.79
N ASN A 174 12.33 27.16 -1.02
CA ASN A 174 12.49 26.42 -2.29
C ASN A 174 11.50 25.25 -2.47
N TRP A 175 10.38 25.25 -1.75
CA TRP A 175 9.37 24.18 -1.76
C TRP A 175 8.88 23.81 -3.16
N LYS A 176 8.79 24.77 -4.10
CA LYS A 176 8.34 24.51 -5.48
C LYS A 176 9.23 23.52 -6.24
N GLU A 177 10.56 23.63 -6.10
CA GLU A 177 11.49 22.72 -6.76
C GLU A 177 11.54 21.36 -6.07
N ILE A 178 11.49 21.33 -4.73
CA ILE A 178 11.36 20.08 -3.95
C ILE A 178 10.09 19.32 -4.37
N LEU A 179 8.95 20.01 -4.48
CA LEU A 179 7.67 19.43 -4.92
C LEU A 179 7.71 18.95 -6.38
N LYS A 180 8.44 19.62 -7.26
CA LYS A 180 8.66 19.21 -8.65
C LYS A 180 9.46 17.92 -8.72
N GLU A 181 10.52 17.76 -7.92
CA GLU A 181 11.22 16.48 -7.78
C GLU A 181 10.30 15.36 -7.28
N ILE A 182 9.54 15.61 -6.20
CA ILE A 182 8.56 14.65 -5.66
C ILE A 182 7.53 14.23 -6.72
N ASN A 183 7.04 15.18 -7.53
CA ASN A 183 6.07 14.92 -8.60
C ASN A 183 6.64 14.18 -9.82
N ASN A 184 7.97 14.13 -9.98
CA ASN A 184 8.62 13.32 -11.01
C ASN A 184 8.73 11.85 -10.59
N ILE A 185 8.86 11.59 -9.28
CA ILE A 185 8.96 10.24 -8.70
C ILE A 185 7.65 9.75 -8.05
N ASN A 186 6.53 10.45 -8.26
CA ASN A 186 5.22 10.11 -7.68
C ASN A 186 4.66 8.80 -8.29
N TYR A 187 4.72 7.72 -7.51
CA TYR A 187 4.26 6.37 -7.85
C TYR A 187 2.78 6.31 -8.26
N LEU A 188 1.94 7.22 -7.76
CA LEU A 188 0.50 7.23 -8.06
C LEU A 188 0.15 8.02 -9.32
N LYS A 189 1.07 8.81 -9.86
CA LYS A 189 0.78 9.77 -10.93
C LYS A 189 0.21 9.09 -12.17
N ASN A 190 -0.95 9.57 -12.63
CA ASN A 190 -1.76 9.01 -13.72
C ASN A 190 -2.32 7.59 -13.50
N SER A 191 -2.16 6.98 -12.31
CA SER A 191 -2.84 5.74 -11.97
C SER A 191 -4.28 5.98 -11.50
N THR A 192 -5.17 5.03 -11.72
CA THR A 192 -6.48 4.99 -11.06
C THR A 192 -6.29 4.57 -9.61
N ILE A 193 -6.78 5.37 -8.68
CA ILE A 193 -6.72 5.10 -7.24
C ILE A 193 -8.10 5.22 -6.62
N SER A 194 -8.30 4.49 -5.51
CA SER A 194 -9.39 4.74 -4.57
C SER A 194 -8.82 5.31 -3.27
N LEU A 195 -9.24 6.52 -2.91
CA LEU A 195 -8.85 7.20 -1.68
C LEU A 195 -10.00 7.13 -0.66
N LYS A 196 -9.74 6.65 0.56
CA LYS A 196 -10.67 6.68 1.69
C LYS A 196 -10.34 7.84 2.64
N VAL A 197 -11.32 8.69 2.90
CA VAL A 197 -11.21 9.87 3.79
C VAL A 197 -12.37 9.81 4.78
N GLY A 198 -12.09 9.34 6.00
CA GLY A 198 -13.13 9.01 6.97
C GLY A 198 -14.11 7.96 6.42
N ASN A 199 -15.39 8.32 6.37
CA ASN A 199 -16.47 7.50 5.81
C ASN A 199 -16.67 7.70 4.29
N MET A 200 -16.02 8.70 3.68
CA MET A 200 -16.09 8.93 2.24
C MET A 200 -15.03 8.12 1.52
N SER A 201 -15.31 7.72 0.28
CA SER A 201 -14.26 7.27 -0.62
C SER A 201 -14.51 7.73 -2.05
N ILE A 202 -13.42 8.07 -2.74
CA ILE A 202 -13.41 8.63 -4.09
C ILE A 202 -12.48 7.78 -4.94
N THR A 203 -12.96 7.39 -6.13
CA THR A 203 -12.18 6.62 -7.10
C THR A 203 -11.96 7.51 -8.33
N GLY A 204 -10.70 7.71 -8.73
CA GLY A 204 -10.35 8.62 -9.81
C GLY A 204 -8.89 8.50 -10.22
N ILE A 205 -8.46 9.33 -11.17
CA ILE A 205 -7.08 9.31 -11.66
C ILE A 205 -6.24 10.27 -10.81
N ALA A 206 -5.25 9.74 -10.09
CA ALA A 206 -4.29 10.58 -9.37
C ALA A 206 -3.48 11.45 -10.33
N LYS A 207 -3.29 12.71 -9.97
CA LYS A 207 -2.52 13.70 -10.73
C LYS A 207 -1.24 14.07 -9.95
N ASN A 208 -0.96 15.34 -9.77
CA ASN A 208 0.19 15.77 -9.00
C ASN A 208 -0.14 15.85 -7.51
N ILE A 209 0.89 16.04 -6.71
CA ILE A 209 0.78 16.62 -5.37
C ILE A 209 0.85 18.15 -5.54
N ASN A 210 -0.08 18.89 -4.95
CA ASN A 210 -0.18 20.34 -5.09
C ASN A 210 0.76 21.09 -4.12
N LEU A 211 0.75 22.44 -4.18
CA LEU A 211 1.59 23.30 -3.34
C LEU A 211 1.34 23.15 -1.82
N ASN A 212 0.21 22.59 -1.40
CA ASN A 212 -0.12 22.32 0.00
C ASN A 212 0.33 20.92 0.47
N GLY A 213 0.88 20.09 -0.42
CA GLY A 213 1.25 18.70 -0.13
C GLY A 213 0.10 17.69 -0.32
N GLU A 214 -1.02 18.13 -0.90
CA GLU A 214 -2.24 17.35 -1.08
C GLU A 214 -2.20 16.58 -2.40
N ILE A 215 -2.70 15.33 -2.42
CA ILE A 215 -2.84 14.59 -3.69
C ILE A 215 -4.06 15.11 -4.47
N GLU A 216 -3.85 15.43 -5.74
CA GLU A 216 -4.92 15.78 -6.67
C GLU A 216 -5.53 14.52 -7.30
N ILE A 217 -6.84 14.42 -7.31
CA ILE A 217 -7.59 13.32 -7.94
C ILE A 217 -8.55 13.91 -8.97
N LEU A 218 -8.44 13.45 -10.22
CA LEU A 218 -9.40 13.74 -11.27
C LEU A 218 -10.60 12.79 -11.14
N TYR A 219 -11.75 13.35 -10.78
CA TYR A 219 -13.03 12.65 -10.60
C TYR A 219 -14.16 13.46 -11.24
N ASN A 220 -15.05 12.81 -12.00
CA ASN A 220 -16.16 13.46 -12.71
C ASN A 220 -15.75 14.74 -13.50
N LYS A 221 -14.61 14.69 -14.21
CA LYS A 221 -13.98 15.80 -14.95
C LYS A 221 -13.54 17.01 -14.09
N LYS A 222 -13.56 16.90 -12.76
CA LYS A 222 -13.05 17.93 -11.82
C LYS A 222 -11.82 17.40 -11.09
N ILE A 223 -10.88 18.29 -10.78
CA ILE A 223 -9.75 17.98 -9.90
C ILE A 223 -10.18 18.33 -8.47
N GLN A 224 -9.94 17.41 -7.53
CA GLN A 224 -10.13 17.63 -6.10
C GLN A 224 -8.86 17.25 -5.34
N SER A 225 -8.44 18.10 -4.41
CA SER A 225 -7.24 17.91 -3.59
C SER A 225 -7.59 17.25 -2.25
N PHE A 226 -6.68 16.41 -1.75
CA PHE A 226 -6.83 15.75 -0.45
C PHE A 226 -5.52 15.80 0.35
N SER A 227 -5.56 16.43 1.53
CA SER A 227 -4.44 16.49 2.50
C SER A 227 -4.23 15.20 3.27
N MET A 228 -5.25 14.34 3.34
CA MET A 228 -5.21 13.07 4.04
C MET A 228 -6.10 12.02 3.38
N GLY A 229 -5.74 10.75 3.52
CA GLY A 229 -6.57 9.63 3.10
C GLY A 229 -5.80 8.32 3.12
N GLU A 230 -6.51 7.22 2.94
CA GLU A 230 -5.92 5.92 2.66
C GLU A 230 -6.00 5.65 1.17
N ILE A 231 -4.89 5.29 0.53
CA ILE A 231 -4.96 4.64 -0.78
C ILE A 231 -5.41 3.20 -0.52
N LEU A 232 -6.70 2.96 -0.72
CA LEU A 232 -7.27 1.62 -0.63
C LEU A 232 -6.60 0.74 -1.68
N LYS A 233 -6.07 -0.40 -1.23
CA LYS A 233 -5.75 -1.50 -2.12
C LYS A 233 -7.06 -2.22 -2.41
N GLU A 234 -7.38 -2.40 -3.69
CA GLU A 234 -8.35 -3.43 -4.08
C GLU A 234 -7.78 -4.82 -3.65
N ARG A 235 -8.53 -5.93 -3.52
CA ARG A 235 -9.86 -6.35 -4.02
C ARG A 235 -10.47 -7.33 -3.01
N ILE A 236 -11.76 -7.65 -3.17
CA ILE A 236 -12.35 -8.91 -2.69
C ILE A 236 -13.16 -9.57 -3.83
N ILE A 237 -13.15 -10.91 -3.86
CA ILE A 237 -14.01 -11.78 -4.69
C ILE A 237 -14.99 -12.51 -3.76
N VAL A 238 -16.25 -12.70 -4.21
CA VAL A 238 -17.31 -13.41 -3.46
C VAL A 238 -18.06 -14.36 -4.42
N GLY A 239 -18.37 -15.60 -3.98
CA GLY A 239 -19.17 -16.55 -4.76
C GLY A 239 -19.68 -17.79 -4.00
N ILE A 240 -20.93 -18.20 -4.31
CA ILE A 240 -21.72 -19.41 -3.94
C ILE A 240 -23.03 -19.35 -4.78
N ASN A 241 -23.84 -20.38 -5.08
CA ASN A 241 -23.86 -21.86 -4.88
C ASN A 241 -24.80 -22.48 -5.98
N GLU A 242 -25.27 -23.74 -5.99
CA GLU A 242 -24.61 -25.06 -6.16
C GLU A 242 -25.28 -25.79 -7.36
N ASN A 243 -24.73 -26.94 -7.76
CA ASN A 243 -25.18 -27.90 -8.79
C ASN A 243 -24.65 -27.65 -10.22
N TYR A 244 -23.98 -28.68 -10.73
CA TYR A 244 -23.30 -28.68 -12.02
C TYR A 244 -24.27 -28.84 -13.19
N ASN A 245 -24.41 -27.75 -13.93
CA ASN A 245 -24.06 -27.64 -15.34
C ASN A 245 -24.10 -26.13 -15.57
N SER A 246 -22.99 -25.39 -15.43
CA SER A 246 -23.13 -23.98 -15.02
C SER A 246 -22.45 -22.95 -15.91
N HIS A 247 -23.15 -21.87 -16.24
CA HIS A 247 -22.56 -20.69 -16.89
C HIS A 247 -21.80 -19.85 -15.87
N LEU A 248 -20.60 -19.38 -16.23
CA LEU A 248 -19.88 -18.37 -15.45
C LEU A 248 -20.46 -16.98 -15.73
N ALA A 249 -20.82 -16.25 -14.66
CA ALA A 249 -21.16 -14.84 -14.70
C ALA A 249 -20.23 -14.06 -13.77
N ILE A 250 -19.47 -13.13 -14.32
CA ILE A 250 -18.64 -12.20 -13.53
C ILE A 250 -19.52 -11.02 -13.08
N LEU A 251 -19.46 -10.67 -11.80
CA LEU A 251 -20.21 -9.56 -11.20
C LEU A 251 -19.24 -8.49 -10.69
N LYS A 252 -19.04 -7.43 -11.47
CA LYS A 252 -18.34 -6.24 -10.98
C LYS A 252 -19.31 -5.40 -10.12
N PHE A 253 -19.02 -5.21 -8.84
CA PHE A 253 -19.74 -4.27 -7.98
C PHE A 253 -18.86 -3.04 -7.68
N GLN A 254 -19.33 -1.87 -8.10
CA GLN A 254 -18.81 -0.57 -7.65
C GLN A 254 -19.55 -0.07 -6.42
N LYS A 255 -18.91 -0.10 -5.24
CA LYS A 255 -19.37 0.61 -4.04
C LYS A 255 -18.23 1.44 -3.47
N LEU A 256 -18.55 2.61 -2.88
CA LEU A 256 -17.62 3.67 -2.47
C LEU A 256 -16.22 3.17 -2.04
N GLY A 257 -15.26 3.29 -2.96
CA GLY A 257 -13.83 3.09 -2.70
C GLY A 257 -13.21 1.78 -3.17
N TYR A 258 -13.96 0.84 -3.74
CA TYR A 258 -13.38 -0.42 -4.21
C TYR A 258 -14.24 -1.09 -5.28
N ASP A 259 -13.57 -1.76 -6.22
CA ASP A 259 -14.18 -2.74 -7.12
C ASP A 259 -14.21 -4.11 -6.40
N VAL A 260 -15.40 -4.69 -6.24
CA VAL A 260 -15.58 -6.10 -5.87
C VAL A 260 -15.81 -6.89 -7.16
N ILE A 261 -15.12 -8.02 -7.33
CA ILE A 261 -15.33 -8.92 -8.47
C ILE A 261 -15.98 -10.20 -7.94
N GLY A 262 -17.30 -10.22 -7.82
CA GLY A 262 -18.02 -11.46 -7.57
C GLY A 262 -17.91 -12.41 -8.77
N VAL A 263 -17.94 -13.72 -8.52
CA VAL A 263 -18.03 -14.72 -9.57
C VAL A 263 -19.14 -15.68 -9.22
N TYR A 264 -20.10 -15.81 -10.13
CA TYR A 264 -21.33 -16.57 -9.96
C TYR A 264 -21.41 -17.70 -10.98
N LEU A 265 -21.98 -18.83 -10.57
CA LEU A 265 -22.16 -20.02 -11.40
C LEU A 265 -23.66 -20.33 -11.49
N CYS A 266 -24.28 -20.06 -12.64
CA CYS A 266 -25.71 -20.26 -12.87
C CYS A 266 -26.00 -21.71 -13.27
N PRO A 267 -26.79 -22.51 -12.52
CA PRO A 267 -27.12 -23.88 -12.92
C PRO A 267 -28.08 -23.93 -14.15
N LEU A 268 -27.68 -24.66 -15.18
CA LEU A 268 -28.51 -25.08 -16.32
C LEU A 268 -29.50 -26.15 -15.84
N LYS A 269 -30.75 -25.75 -15.59
CA LYS A 269 -31.83 -26.74 -15.39
C LYS A 269 -32.51 -27.08 -16.71
N LYS A 270 -32.49 -28.38 -17.04
CA LYS A 270 -33.49 -28.98 -17.93
C LYS A 270 -34.88 -28.73 -17.34
N ASN A 271 -35.72 -28.06 -18.11
CA ASN A 271 -37.16 -27.80 -17.91
C ASN A 271 -37.57 -26.79 -16.81
N LYS A 272 -38.15 -25.68 -17.29
CA LYS A 272 -39.28 -24.93 -16.73
C LYS A 272 -39.27 -24.62 -15.23
N ILE A 273 -38.56 -23.55 -14.86
CA ILE A 273 -39.10 -22.35 -14.16
C ILE A 273 -38.07 -21.23 -14.37
N GLU A 274 -38.46 -20.15 -15.03
CA GLU A 274 -37.63 -18.94 -15.17
C GLU A 274 -37.62 -18.13 -13.87
N TYR A 275 -36.95 -18.65 -12.84
CA TYR A 275 -36.54 -17.79 -11.73
C TYR A 275 -35.33 -16.97 -12.19
N SER A 276 -35.62 -15.86 -12.87
CA SER A 276 -34.63 -14.96 -13.45
C SER A 276 -33.81 -14.30 -12.33
N TYR A 277 -32.64 -14.87 -12.03
CA TYR A 277 -31.63 -14.28 -11.14
C TYR A 277 -31.19 -12.89 -11.62
N GLU A 278 -31.32 -12.60 -12.92
CA GLU A 278 -31.12 -11.27 -13.48
C GLU A 278 -32.04 -10.24 -12.84
N LYS A 279 -33.32 -10.57 -12.56
CA LYS A 279 -34.24 -9.66 -11.83
C LYS A 279 -33.79 -9.38 -10.40
N GLU A 280 -33.16 -10.33 -9.70
CA GLU A 280 -32.64 -10.09 -8.36
C GLU A 280 -31.37 -9.24 -8.38
N ILE A 281 -30.46 -9.50 -9.33
CA ILE A 281 -29.23 -8.72 -9.54
C ILE A 281 -29.57 -7.29 -9.98
N GLU A 282 -30.53 -7.11 -10.90
CA GLU A 282 -31.05 -5.80 -11.29
C GLU A 282 -31.72 -5.07 -10.12
N LYS A 283 -32.56 -5.76 -9.33
CA LYS A 283 -33.20 -5.18 -8.13
C LYS A 283 -32.15 -4.76 -7.09
N PHE A 284 -31.11 -5.56 -6.88
CA PHE A 284 -29.98 -5.22 -6.02
C PHE A 284 -29.21 -4.00 -6.57
N SER A 285 -28.85 -3.99 -7.85
CA SER A 285 -28.19 -2.88 -8.55
C SER A 285 -28.99 -1.57 -8.44
N LYS A 286 -30.31 -1.60 -8.72
CA LYS A 286 -31.22 -0.45 -8.58
C LYS A 286 -31.25 0.10 -7.15
N ASN A 287 -31.40 -0.77 -6.16
CA ASN A 287 -31.49 -0.37 -4.75
C ASN A 287 -30.16 0.13 -4.17
N SER A 288 -29.02 -0.32 -4.71
CA SER A 288 -27.68 -0.01 -4.20
C SER A 288 -26.89 1.02 -5.04
N LYS A 289 -27.41 1.44 -6.20
CA LYS A 289 -26.78 2.34 -7.18
C LYS A 289 -25.45 1.81 -7.75
N ILE A 290 -25.34 0.48 -7.88
CA ILE A 290 -24.12 -0.22 -8.33
C ILE A 290 -24.18 -0.51 -9.84
N LYS A 291 -23.13 -0.15 -10.59
CA LYS A 291 -22.99 -0.53 -12.02
C LYS A 291 -22.60 -2.01 -12.16
N PHE A 292 -23.11 -2.64 -13.22
CA PHE A 292 -22.98 -4.06 -13.54
C PHE A 292 -22.43 -4.26 -14.96
N GLU A 293 -21.66 -5.32 -15.17
CA GLU A 293 -21.16 -5.79 -16.47
C GLU A 293 -21.27 -7.33 -16.48
N LYS A 294 -21.99 -7.90 -17.45
CA LYS A 294 -22.13 -9.35 -17.62
C LYS A 294 -21.04 -9.86 -18.56
N ILE A 295 -20.18 -10.76 -18.07
CA ILE A 295 -19.28 -11.56 -18.92
C ILE A 295 -19.75 -13.00 -18.80
N GLN A 296 -20.26 -13.54 -19.91
CA GLN A 296 -20.78 -14.90 -20.04
C GLN A 296 -19.67 -15.77 -20.64
N ILE A 297 -19.29 -16.84 -19.95
CA ILE A 297 -18.40 -17.88 -20.50
C ILE A 297 -19.23 -19.16 -20.66
N GLU A 298 -19.36 -19.62 -21.89
CA GLU A 298 -20.11 -20.83 -22.26
C GLU A 298 -19.12 -21.97 -22.51
N ASN A 299 -19.00 -22.87 -21.55
CA ASN A 299 -18.34 -24.17 -21.65
C ASN A 299 -18.86 -25.04 -20.49
N ASP A 300 -18.81 -26.37 -20.60
CA ASP A 300 -19.05 -27.26 -19.46
C ASP A 300 -17.89 -27.11 -18.46
N ILE A 301 -18.18 -26.47 -17.31
CA ILE A 301 -17.16 -26.12 -16.31
C ILE A 301 -16.95 -27.31 -15.36
N ASN A 302 -15.78 -27.94 -15.46
CA ASN A 302 -15.22 -28.75 -14.37
C ASN A 302 -14.39 -27.87 -13.42
N ASP A 303 -14.03 -28.39 -12.24
CA ASP A 303 -13.36 -27.62 -11.19
C ASP A 303 -12.03 -26.99 -11.63
N ILE A 304 -11.27 -27.68 -12.49
CA ILE A 304 -10.00 -27.18 -13.01
C ILE A 304 -10.26 -25.97 -13.91
N LEU A 305 -11.22 -26.08 -14.83
CA LEU A 305 -11.60 -25.00 -15.74
C LEU A 305 -12.20 -23.80 -14.99
N LEU A 306 -12.88 -24.04 -13.86
CA LEU A 306 -13.31 -22.98 -12.94
C LEU A 306 -12.11 -22.24 -12.36
N PHE A 307 -11.14 -22.96 -11.80
CA PHE A 307 -9.93 -22.36 -11.21
C PHE A 307 -9.05 -21.66 -12.26
N GLU A 308 -8.95 -22.19 -13.48
CA GLU A 308 -8.26 -21.55 -14.61
C GLU A 308 -8.94 -20.25 -15.03
N ASN A 309 -10.27 -20.22 -15.13
CA ASN A 309 -11.01 -18.99 -15.41
C ASN A 309 -10.89 -17.99 -14.26
N LEU A 310 -11.03 -18.42 -13.00
CA LEU A 310 -10.81 -17.57 -11.82
C LEU A 310 -9.40 -16.97 -11.80
N TYR A 311 -8.38 -17.74 -12.19
CA TYR A 311 -6.99 -17.29 -12.28
C TYR A 311 -6.74 -16.37 -13.49
N TYR A 312 -7.37 -16.62 -14.63
CA TYR A 312 -7.34 -15.71 -15.79
C TYR A 312 -8.00 -14.37 -15.44
N ILE A 313 -9.18 -14.39 -14.81
CA ILE A 313 -9.85 -13.22 -14.25
C ILE A 313 -8.93 -12.53 -13.23
N ALA A 314 -8.29 -13.31 -12.36
CA ALA A 314 -7.35 -12.77 -11.38
C ALA A 314 -6.20 -12.03 -12.04
N LYS A 315 -5.58 -12.57 -13.09
CA LYS A 315 -4.54 -11.88 -13.87
C LYS A 315 -5.08 -10.67 -14.64
N LYS A 316 -6.21 -10.82 -15.35
CA LYS A 316 -6.83 -9.76 -16.18
C LYS A 316 -7.18 -8.52 -15.36
N TYR A 317 -7.66 -8.71 -14.14
CA TYR A 317 -7.98 -7.62 -13.19
C TYR A 317 -6.91 -7.47 -12.08
N ASN A 318 -5.75 -8.12 -12.26
CA ASN A 318 -4.53 -8.06 -11.44
C ASN A 318 -4.73 -8.43 -9.93
N THR A 319 -5.80 -9.14 -9.57
CA THR A 319 -6.20 -9.49 -8.19
C THR A 319 -5.49 -10.69 -7.57
N SER A 320 -5.53 -10.77 -6.23
CA SER A 320 -4.62 -11.58 -5.40
C SER A 320 -5.28 -12.65 -4.53
N TYR A 321 -6.61 -12.65 -4.40
CA TYR A 321 -7.35 -13.57 -3.53
C TYR A 321 -8.63 -14.08 -4.19
N ILE A 322 -8.98 -15.33 -3.89
CA ILE A 322 -10.21 -16.02 -4.29
C ILE A 322 -10.85 -16.55 -3.00
N SER A 323 -12.14 -16.33 -2.80
CA SER A 323 -12.90 -16.86 -1.65
C SER A 323 -14.25 -17.40 -2.13
N THR A 324 -14.63 -18.56 -1.62
CA THR A 324 -15.83 -19.30 -2.00
C THR A 324 -16.62 -19.67 -0.76
N GLY A 325 -17.90 -19.32 -0.68
CA GLY A 325 -18.69 -19.35 0.57
C GLY A 325 -19.09 -20.74 1.10
N HIS A 326 -18.67 -21.83 0.45
CA HIS A 326 -18.84 -23.20 0.92
C HIS A 326 -17.57 -24.04 0.69
N LYS A 327 -17.53 -25.21 1.36
CA LYS A 327 -16.45 -26.20 1.25
C LYS A 327 -16.20 -26.63 -0.19
N ILE A 328 -15.12 -26.12 -0.79
CA ILE A 328 -14.54 -26.75 -1.97
C ILE A 328 -13.86 -28.04 -1.52
N THR A 329 -14.31 -29.16 -2.09
CA THR A 329 -13.59 -30.43 -1.96
C THR A 329 -12.33 -30.34 -2.81
N ILE A 330 -11.18 -30.07 -2.18
CA ILE A 330 -9.93 -29.86 -2.92
C ILE A 330 -9.44 -31.20 -3.47
N SER A 331 -9.66 -31.43 -4.76
CA SER A 331 -9.14 -32.60 -5.47
C SER A 331 -7.63 -32.49 -5.73
N SER A 332 -6.98 -33.61 -6.03
CA SER A 332 -5.54 -33.68 -6.30
C SER A 332 -5.10 -32.82 -7.50
N SER A 333 -5.98 -32.66 -8.50
CA SER A 333 -5.76 -31.77 -9.63
C SER A 333 -5.82 -30.29 -9.25
N ILE A 334 -6.74 -29.89 -8.35
CA ILE A 334 -6.81 -28.52 -7.83
C ILE A 334 -5.57 -28.20 -6.99
N MET A 335 -5.12 -29.12 -6.11
CA MET A 335 -3.85 -28.95 -5.37
C MET A 335 -2.66 -28.78 -6.32
N THR A 336 -2.60 -29.56 -7.39
CA THR A 336 -1.56 -29.46 -8.41
C THR A 336 -1.59 -28.11 -9.12
N PHE A 337 -2.79 -27.61 -9.47
CA PHE A 337 -2.96 -26.29 -10.10
C PHE A 337 -2.55 -25.13 -9.16
N ILE A 338 -2.97 -25.18 -7.89
CA ILE A 338 -2.62 -24.21 -6.85
C ILE A 338 -1.09 -24.16 -6.67
N SER A 339 -0.46 -25.33 -6.51
CA SER A 339 1.00 -25.44 -6.35
C SER A 339 1.76 -24.96 -7.59
N LYS A 340 1.30 -25.30 -8.80
CA LYS A 340 1.94 -24.89 -10.07
C LYS A 340 1.91 -23.37 -10.29
N ASN A 341 0.92 -22.68 -9.72
CA ASN A 341 0.72 -21.25 -9.89
C ASN A 341 1.05 -20.39 -8.64
N ASN A 342 1.63 -20.99 -7.60
CA ASN A 342 1.95 -20.32 -6.31
C ASN A 342 0.75 -19.57 -5.71
N LEU A 343 -0.45 -20.17 -5.79
CA LEU A 343 -1.68 -19.58 -5.24
C LEU A 343 -1.82 -19.90 -3.75
N THR A 344 -2.38 -18.96 -2.98
CA THR A 344 -2.78 -19.21 -1.58
C THR A 344 -4.30 -19.39 -1.53
N PHE A 345 -4.76 -20.60 -1.19
CA PHE A 345 -6.18 -20.89 -1.01
C PHE A 345 -6.57 -20.74 0.47
N ILE A 346 -7.67 -20.04 0.73
CA ILE A 346 -8.25 -19.88 2.07
C ILE A 346 -9.66 -20.45 2.00
N SER A 347 -9.86 -21.64 2.57
CA SER A 347 -11.21 -22.16 2.81
C SER A 347 -11.83 -21.35 3.94
N PRO A 348 -13.04 -20.78 3.79
CA PRO A 348 -13.91 -20.62 4.95
C PRO A 348 -14.28 -22.03 5.46
N PHE A 349 -14.53 -22.13 6.77
CA PHE A 349 -15.00 -23.36 7.41
C PHE A 349 -16.47 -23.64 7.09
#